data_AF-W2CR51-F1
#
_entry.id   AF-W2CR51-F1
#
_cell.length_a   1.000
_cell.length_b   1.000
_cell.length_c   1.000
_cell.angle_alpha   90.00
_cell.angle_beta   90.00
_cell.angle_gamma   90.00
#
_symmetry.space_group_name_H-M   'P 1'
#
loop_
_entity.id
_entity.type
_entity.pdbx_description
1 polymer ?
#
loop_
_entity_poly.entity_id
_entity_poly.type
_entity_poly.pdbx_seq_one_letter_code
_entity_poly.pdbx_strand_id
1 'polypeptide(L)'
;MTNGAHFLFMKNVSDRMATETALLAHPKIKKAADLLAAATKKEDDCYAKSQKSLITVDIHKADQERGRMLNALRKTLKGFADHPEADKARSAATILKVMTAYRLDARMQLERETGAIISFVGDCEKTYATDVSSLGVKPYVDSLKAANEKIEKWLTERSDNMPQTLGSLRTARHESDLAYQWLVRVVNALAVVDDALDTAPFIIHMNKVVHRNKTQVIGSKKKKDGEDPEKPKDPKQPKEPNPKKPGKDDGKPDIHLPEDKDSKKPDPKTPGGEGEKPKQPGGSQGSGPDITLPEE
;
A
#
# COMPACT_ATOMS: atom_id res chain seq x y z
N MET A 1 -15.22 3.33 13.28
CA MET A 1 -15.71 4.31 12.27
C MET A 1 -14.96 4.11 10.97
N THR A 2 -15.66 3.92 9.86
CA THR A 2 -15.08 3.78 8.52
C THR A 2 -14.51 5.11 8.02
N ASN A 3 -13.62 5.09 7.01
CA ASN A 3 -13.00 6.30 6.49
C ASN A 3 -14.02 7.30 5.93
N GLY A 4 -14.92 6.87 5.05
CA GLY A 4 -15.97 7.76 4.51
C GLY A 4 -16.92 8.33 5.56
N ALA A 5 -17.21 7.60 6.64
CA ALA A 5 -18.07 8.11 7.73
C ALA A 5 -17.34 9.08 8.67
N HIS A 6 -16.00 9.03 8.71
CA HIS A 6 -15.16 10.01 9.40
C HIS A 6 -15.06 11.31 8.60
N PHE A 7 -14.70 11.20 7.32
CA PHE A 7 -14.67 12.34 6.41
C PHE A 7 -16.02 13.07 6.38
N LEU A 8 -17.12 12.33 6.27
CA LEU A 8 -18.48 12.90 6.33
C LEU A 8 -18.77 13.61 7.67
N PHE A 9 -18.23 13.15 8.81
CA PHE A 9 -18.36 13.87 10.07
C PHE A 9 -17.58 15.19 10.05
N MET A 10 -16.31 15.16 9.67
CA MET A 10 -15.46 16.37 9.60
C MET A 10 -16.03 17.41 8.62
N LYS A 11 -16.46 16.95 7.43
CA LYS A 11 -17.15 17.77 6.43
C LYS A 11 -18.41 18.42 7.01
N ASN A 12 -19.30 17.67 7.67
CA ASN A 12 -20.52 18.24 8.27
C ASN A 12 -20.20 19.31 9.34
N VAL A 13 -19.11 19.17 10.11
CA VAL A 13 -18.69 20.20 11.07
C VAL A 13 -18.13 21.43 10.36
N SER A 14 -17.31 21.26 9.32
CA SER A 14 -16.75 22.35 8.53
C SER A 14 -17.83 23.13 7.77
N ASP A 15 -18.77 22.41 7.12
CA ASP A 15 -19.93 22.98 6.43
C ASP A 15 -20.80 23.78 7.41
N ARG A 16 -21.03 23.24 8.64
CA ARG A 16 -21.76 23.97 9.70
C ARG A 16 -21.02 25.24 10.11
N MET A 17 -19.72 25.16 10.40
CA MET A 17 -18.93 26.33 10.79
C MET A 17 -18.98 27.45 9.76
N ALA A 18 -18.97 27.12 8.46
CA ALA A 18 -19.10 28.10 7.39
C ALA A 18 -20.42 28.89 7.42
N THR A 19 -21.47 28.37 8.05
CA THR A 19 -22.75 29.08 8.25
C THR A 19 -22.79 29.95 9.52
N GLU A 20 -21.89 29.75 10.49
CA GLU A 20 -21.87 30.45 11.77
C GLU A 20 -21.16 31.81 11.65
N THR A 21 -21.67 32.70 10.80
CA THR A 21 -21.01 33.98 10.44
C THR A 21 -20.69 34.86 11.65
N ALA A 22 -21.55 34.87 12.68
CA ALA A 22 -21.30 35.57 13.94
C ALA A 22 -20.11 34.99 14.72
N LEU A 23 -19.96 33.67 14.78
CA LEU A 23 -18.82 33.01 15.43
C LEU A 23 -17.53 33.19 14.60
N LEU A 24 -17.64 33.16 13.28
CA LEU A 24 -16.52 33.43 12.36
C LEU A 24 -16.06 34.90 12.34
N ALA A 25 -16.81 35.83 12.91
CA ALA A 25 -16.34 37.19 13.13
C ALA A 25 -15.23 37.24 14.20
N HIS A 26 -15.25 36.33 15.19
CA HIS A 26 -14.23 36.29 16.23
C HIS A 26 -12.93 35.61 15.73
N PRO A 27 -11.77 36.30 15.74
CA PRO A 27 -10.58 35.86 15.00
C PRO A 27 -9.98 34.53 15.48
N LYS A 28 -10.13 34.17 16.77
CA LYS A 28 -9.66 32.87 17.27
C LYS A 28 -10.51 31.71 16.75
N ILE A 29 -11.82 31.89 16.60
CA ILE A 29 -12.72 30.87 16.06
C ILE A 29 -12.47 30.73 14.55
N LYS A 30 -12.40 31.85 13.83
CA LYS A 30 -12.08 31.85 12.39
C LYS A 30 -10.81 31.06 12.09
N LYS A 31 -9.70 31.36 12.79
CA LYS A 31 -8.44 30.62 12.63
C LYS A 31 -8.56 29.12 12.94
N ALA A 32 -9.42 28.72 13.87
CA ALA A 32 -9.67 27.30 14.17
C ALA A 32 -10.56 26.62 13.10
N ALA A 33 -11.53 27.34 12.54
CA ALA A 33 -12.36 26.87 11.44
C ALA A 33 -11.55 26.73 10.13
N ASP A 34 -10.70 27.71 9.81
CA ASP A 34 -9.78 27.67 8.67
C ASP A 34 -8.83 26.45 8.74
N LEU A 35 -8.32 26.14 9.95
CA LEU A 35 -7.50 24.94 10.20
C LEU A 35 -8.30 23.64 10.01
N LEU A 36 -9.54 23.57 10.49
CA LEU A 36 -10.40 22.40 10.28
C LEU A 36 -10.76 22.21 8.80
N ALA A 37 -11.07 23.27 8.08
CA ALA A 37 -11.36 23.22 6.65
C ALA A 37 -10.14 22.74 5.85
N ALA A 38 -8.94 23.24 6.17
CA ALA A 38 -7.69 22.80 5.56
C ALA A 38 -7.37 21.33 5.85
N ALA A 39 -7.54 20.86 7.10
CA ALA A 39 -7.34 19.46 7.47
C ALA A 39 -8.37 18.54 6.79
N THR A 40 -9.64 18.92 6.79
CA THR A 40 -10.73 18.17 6.13
C THR A 40 -10.49 18.04 4.62
N LYS A 41 -9.96 19.09 3.97
CA LYS A 41 -9.57 19.02 2.55
C LYS A 41 -8.41 18.04 2.32
N LYS A 42 -7.35 18.10 3.14
CA LYS A 42 -6.25 17.10 3.07
C LYS A 42 -6.78 15.68 3.25
N GLU A 43 -7.76 15.48 4.14
CA GLU A 43 -8.37 14.17 4.35
C GLU A 43 -9.12 13.69 3.10
N ASP A 44 -9.86 14.56 2.40
CA ASP A 44 -10.52 14.24 1.13
C ASP A 44 -9.50 13.89 0.03
N ASP A 45 -8.46 14.72 -0.15
CA ASP A 45 -7.37 14.48 -1.10
C ASP A 45 -6.68 13.12 -0.84
N CYS A 46 -6.45 12.77 0.43
CA CYS A 46 -5.90 11.47 0.83
C CYS A 46 -6.92 10.31 0.70
N TYR A 47 -8.20 10.57 0.94
CA TYR A 47 -9.27 9.58 0.84
C TYR A 47 -9.51 9.19 -0.61
N ALA A 48 -9.60 10.17 -1.52
CA ALA A 48 -9.67 9.96 -2.96
C ALA A 48 -8.47 9.13 -3.47
N LYS A 49 -7.24 9.51 -3.08
CA LYS A 49 -6.01 8.74 -3.40
C LYS A 49 -6.01 7.31 -2.83
N SER A 50 -6.71 7.06 -1.72
CA SER A 50 -6.82 5.72 -1.10
C SER A 50 -7.82 4.79 -1.79
N GLN A 51 -8.80 5.33 -2.53
CA GLN A 51 -9.82 4.53 -3.21
C GLN A 51 -9.26 3.88 -4.47
N LYS A 52 -8.78 2.62 -4.33
CA LYS A 52 -8.34 1.73 -5.43
C LYS A 52 -7.69 2.50 -6.60
N SER A 53 -6.53 3.10 -6.35
CA SER A 53 -5.72 3.88 -7.31
C SER A 53 -6.07 3.58 -8.77
N LEU A 54 -6.79 4.50 -9.42
CA LEU A 54 -7.36 4.31 -10.77
C LEU A 54 -6.28 3.93 -11.77
N ILE A 55 -5.11 4.55 -11.64
CA ILE A 55 -3.84 4.23 -12.30
C ILE A 55 -3.57 2.71 -12.33
N THR A 56 -3.87 1.96 -11.26
CA THR A 56 -3.66 0.50 -11.23
C THR A 56 -4.63 -0.26 -12.16
N VAL A 57 -5.89 0.18 -12.23
CA VAL A 57 -6.89 -0.39 -13.15
C VAL A 57 -6.57 -0.01 -14.60
N ASP A 58 -6.14 1.22 -14.82
CA ASP A 58 -5.83 1.75 -16.16
C ASP A 58 -4.48 1.26 -16.70
N ILE A 59 -3.50 1.01 -15.84
CA ILE A 59 -2.30 0.18 -16.14
C ILE A 59 -2.74 -1.20 -16.65
N HIS A 60 -3.62 -1.92 -15.94
CA HIS A 60 -4.05 -3.25 -16.38
C HIS A 60 -4.82 -3.22 -17.71
N LYS A 61 -5.58 -2.16 -18.02
CA LYS A 61 -6.21 -1.99 -19.34
C LYS A 61 -5.17 -1.74 -20.43
N ALA A 62 -4.24 -0.81 -20.21
CA ALA A 62 -3.20 -0.46 -21.17
C ALA A 62 -2.24 -1.64 -21.43
N ASP A 63 -1.93 -2.42 -20.39
CA ASP A 63 -1.21 -3.68 -20.48
C ASP A 63 -1.96 -4.71 -21.34
N GLN A 64 -3.26 -4.91 -21.11
CA GLN A 64 -4.08 -5.78 -21.97
C GLN A 64 -4.16 -5.27 -23.42
N GLU A 65 -4.21 -3.97 -23.67
CA GLU A 65 -4.10 -3.39 -25.03
C GLU A 65 -2.74 -3.72 -25.67
N ARG A 66 -1.64 -3.43 -24.97
CA ARG A 66 -0.26 -3.71 -25.39
C ARG A 66 -0.04 -5.20 -25.70
N GLY A 67 -0.45 -6.09 -24.79
CA GLY A 67 -0.36 -7.54 -24.95
C GLY A 67 -1.24 -8.07 -26.09
N ARG A 68 -2.37 -7.43 -26.41
CA ARG A 68 -3.16 -7.73 -27.62
C ARG A 68 -2.42 -7.30 -28.89
N MET A 69 -1.84 -6.10 -28.94
CA MET A 69 -1.09 -5.61 -30.10
C MET A 69 0.18 -6.43 -30.36
N LEU A 70 0.94 -6.76 -29.31
CA LEU A 70 2.13 -7.62 -29.38
C LEU A 70 1.78 -9.01 -29.96
N ASN A 71 0.67 -9.60 -29.52
CA ASN A 71 0.24 -10.90 -30.03
C ASN A 71 -0.41 -10.83 -31.41
N ALA A 72 -1.01 -9.70 -31.80
CA ALA A 72 -1.46 -9.46 -33.17
C ALA A 72 -0.25 -9.38 -34.13
N LEU A 73 0.74 -8.54 -33.83
CA LEU A 73 2.00 -8.44 -34.59
C LEU A 73 2.68 -9.82 -34.72
N ARG A 74 2.81 -10.56 -33.63
CA ARG A 74 3.38 -11.92 -33.60
C ARG A 74 2.61 -12.92 -34.47
N LYS A 75 1.27 -12.80 -34.59
CA LYS A 75 0.46 -13.63 -35.49
C LYS A 75 0.63 -13.21 -36.95
N THR A 76 0.58 -11.91 -37.24
CA THR A 76 0.77 -11.35 -38.59
C THR A 76 2.13 -11.74 -39.16
N LEU A 77 3.21 -11.59 -38.38
CA LEU A 77 4.56 -11.98 -38.80
C LEU A 77 4.69 -13.50 -38.99
N LYS A 78 3.97 -14.33 -38.22
CA LYS A 78 3.92 -15.78 -38.50
C LYS A 78 3.22 -16.09 -39.81
N GLY A 79 2.09 -15.44 -40.11
CA GLY A 79 1.43 -15.57 -41.41
C GLY A 79 2.30 -15.11 -42.58
N PHE A 80 3.15 -14.11 -42.39
CA PHE A 80 4.14 -13.70 -43.39
C PHE A 80 5.35 -14.64 -43.50
N ALA A 81 5.67 -15.45 -42.50
CA ALA A 81 6.79 -16.41 -42.57
C ALA A 81 6.51 -17.55 -43.58
N ASP A 82 5.23 -17.87 -43.81
CA ASP A 82 4.77 -18.85 -44.79
C ASP A 82 4.37 -18.22 -46.14
N HIS A 83 4.80 -16.97 -46.40
CA HIS A 83 4.38 -16.19 -47.58
C HIS A 83 5.08 -16.66 -48.88
N PRO A 84 4.39 -16.72 -50.04
CA PRO A 84 5.00 -17.18 -51.31
C PRO A 84 6.19 -16.35 -51.81
N GLU A 85 6.25 -15.06 -51.47
CA GLU A 85 7.43 -14.22 -51.72
C GLU A 85 8.50 -14.45 -50.66
N ALA A 86 9.62 -15.08 -51.05
CA ALA A 86 10.70 -15.47 -50.14
C ALA A 86 11.31 -14.31 -49.34
N ASP A 87 11.37 -13.10 -49.90
CA ASP A 87 11.92 -11.93 -49.20
C ASP A 87 11.01 -11.50 -48.04
N LYS A 88 9.68 -11.47 -48.23
CA LYS A 88 8.73 -11.20 -47.14
C LYS A 88 8.80 -12.28 -46.06
N ALA A 89 8.92 -13.55 -46.44
CA ALA A 89 9.14 -14.64 -45.49
C ALA A 89 10.42 -14.46 -44.67
N ARG A 90 11.52 -14.05 -45.32
CA ARG A 90 12.83 -13.79 -44.67
C ARG A 90 12.79 -12.58 -43.72
N SER A 91 12.19 -11.47 -44.13
CA SER A 91 11.98 -10.28 -43.30
C SER A 91 11.13 -10.61 -42.06
N ALA A 92 10.01 -11.32 -42.26
CA ALA A 92 9.11 -11.68 -41.17
C ALA A 92 9.75 -12.66 -40.17
N ALA A 93 10.48 -13.68 -40.67
CA ALA A 93 11.26 -14.60 -39.85
C ALA A 93 12.39 -13.89 -39.08
N THR A 94 12.95 -12.81 -39.62
CA THR A 94 13.97 -11.99 -38.94
C THR A 94 13.36 -11.21 -37.78
N ILE A 95 12.26 -10.49 -37.99
CA ILE A 95 11.57 -9.76 -36.90
C ILE A 95 11.07 -10.73 -35.82
N LEU A 96 10.59 -11.93 -36.17
CA LEU A 96 10.20 -12.96 -35.20
C LEU A 96 11.37 -13.43 -34.31
N LYS A 97 12.59 -13.54 -34.86
CA LYS A 97 13.79 -13.84 -34.07
C LYS A 97 14.09 -12.70 -33.09
N VAL A 98 13.99 -11.44 -33.52
CA VAL A 98 14.20 -10.25 -32.66
C VAL A 98 13.17 -10.20 -31.52
N MET A 99 11.87 -10.41 -31.81
CA MET A 99 10.82 -10.52 -30.78
C MET A 99 11.09 -11.63 -29.76
N THR A 100 11.79 -12.70 -30.17
CA THR A 100 12.15 -13.84 -29.32
C THR A 100 13.41 -13.55 -28.49
N ALA A 101 14.40 -12.85 -29.07
CA ALA A 101 15.62 -12.41 -28.39
C ALA A 101 15.30 -11.45 -27.23
N TYR A 102 14.37 -10.50 -27.42
CA TYR A 102 13.85 -9.64 -26.36
C TYR A 102 12.99 -10.37 -25.30
N ARG A 103 12.69 -11.66 -25.50
CA ARG A 103 11.88 -12.51 -24.59
C ARG A 103 10.56 -11.85 -24.16
N LEU A 104 9.82 -11.31 -25.13
CA LEU A 104 8.60 -10.54 -24.93
C LEU A 104 7.41 -11.42 -24.47
N ASP A 105 7.37 -11.72 -23.18
CA ASP A 105 6.33 -12.46 -22.45
C ASP A 105 5.62 -11.57 -21.43
N ALA A 106 4.29 -11.46 -21.55
CA ALA A 106 3.40 -10.67 -20.68
C ALA A 106 3.28 -11.20 -19.23
N ARG A 107 4.04 -12.23 -18.86
CA ARG A 107 4.19 -12.72 -17.48
C ARG A 107 5.33 -12.05 -16.71
N MET A 108 6.13 -11.19 -17.36
CA MET A 108 7.26 -10.53 -16.70
C MET A 108 6.84 -9.29 -15.89
N GLN A 109 7.79 -8.72 -15.12
CA GLN A 109 7.60 -7.43 -14.45
C GLN A 109 7.29 -6.31 -15.47
N LEU A 110 6.24 -5.54 -15.20
CA LEU A 110 5.69 -4.52 -16.10
C LEU A 110 6.74 -3.54 -16.66
N GLU A 111 7.64 -3.04 -15.82
CA GLU A 111 8.72 -2.12 -16.20
C GLU A 111 9.75 -2.79 -17.12
N ARG A 112 10.09 -4.07 -16.87
CA ARG A 112 10.99 -4.87 -17.71
C ARG A 112 10.40 -5.07 -19.11
N GLU A 113 9.10 -5.32 -19.20
CA GLU A 113 8.42 -5.44 -20.50
C GLU A 113 8.34 -4.09 -21.21
N THR A 114 8.07 -3.01 -20.46
CA THR A 114 8.01 -1.65 -20.98
C THR A 114 9.35 -1.24 -21.60
N GLY A 115 10.47 -1.52 -20.93
CA GLY A 115 11.82 -1.31 -21.46
C GLY A 115 12.14 -2.20 -22.66
N ALA A 116 11.83 -3.50 -22.61
CA ALA A 116 12.06 -4.42 -23.72
C ALA A 116 11.26 -4.04 -24.98
N ILE A 117 10.05 -3.49 -24.81
CA ILE A 117 9.22 -2.99 -25.92
C ILE A 117 9.76 -1.66 -26.46
N ILE A 118 10.31 -0.76 -25.63
CA ILE A 118 11.00 0.45 -26.11
C ILE A 118 12.17 0.06 -27.02
N SER A 119 13.02 -0.89 -26.61
CA SER A 119 14.13 -1.37 -27.44
C SER A 119 13.65 -2.04 -28.72
N PHE A 120 12.67 -2.95 -28.64
CA PHE A 120 12.11 -3.63 -29.81
C PHE A 120 11.48 -2.66 -30.83
N VAL A 121 10.70 -1.67 -30.36
CA VAL A 121 10.13 -0.63 -31.22
C VAL A 121 11.24 0.23 -31.83
N GLY A 122 12.27 0.59 -31.05
CA GLY A 122 13.42 1.35 -31.55
C GLY A 122 14.20 0.62 -32.65
N ASP A 123 14.33 -0.70 -32.57
CA ASP A 123 14.90 -1.54 -33.63
C ASP A 123 13.98 -1.64 -34.85
N CYS A 124 12.66 -1.75 -34.66
CA CYS A 124 11.68 -1.69 -35.75
C CYS A 124 11.65 -0.33 -36.46
N GLU A 125 11.92 0.78 -35.76
CA GLU A 125 11.98 2.13 -36.34
C GLU A 125 13.33 2.47 -36.98
N LYS A 126 14.40 1.69 -36.72
CA LYS A 126 15.77 1.94 -37.20
C LYS A 126 16.30 0.77 -38.05
N THR A 127 16.67 -0.31 -37.38
CA THR A 127 17.36 -1.48 -37.93
C THR A 127 16.51 -2.25 -38.94
N TYR A 128 15.19 -2.34 -38.69
CA TYR A 128 14.24 -3.12 -39.49
C TYR A 128 13.17 -2.25 -40.16
N ALA A 129 13.42 -0.94 -40.32
CA ALA A 129 12.42 0.00 -40.86
C ALA A 129 11.95 -0.36 -42.29
N THR A 130 12.86 -0.92 -43.10
CA THR A 130 12.56 -1.44 -44.45
C THR A 130 11.66 -2.67 -44.39
N ASP A 131 11.97 -3.64 -43.52
CA ASP A 131 11.19 -4.87 -43.33
C ASP A 131 9.79 -4.58 -42.75
N VAL A 132 9.71 -3.67 -41.77
CA VAL A 132 8.45 -3.21 -41.17
C VAL A 132 7.55 -2.52 -42.20
N SER A 133 8.15 -1.86 -43.19
CA SER A 133 7.44 -1.21 -44.30
C SER A 133 7.03 -2.20 -45.40
N SER A 134 7.92 -3.11 -45.82
CA SER A 134 7.65 -4.08 -46.90
C SER A 134 6.59 -5.13 -46.50
N LEU A 135 6.49 -5.45 -45.22
CA LEU A 135 5.44 -6.30 -44.63
C LEU A 135 4.16 -5.54 -44.26
N GLY A 136 4.14 -4.21 -44.37
CA GLY A 136 3.00 -3.38 -43.98
C GLY A 136 2.65 -3.43 -42.48
N VAL A 137 3.56 -3.92 -41.62
CA VAL A 137 3.29 -4.12 -40.19
C VAL A 137 3.45 -2.86 -39.33
N LYS A 138 3.89 -1.75 -39.92
CA LYS A 138 4.04 -0.44 -39.25
C LYS A 138 2.85 -0.04 -38.35
N PRO A 139 1.57 -0.17 -38.73
CA PRO A 139 0.44 0.20 -37.86
C PRO A 139 0.40 -0.58 -36.53
N TYR A 140 0.90 -1.82 -36.50
CA TYR A 140 1.02 -2.59 -35.26
C TYR A 140 2.18 -2.09 -34.39
N VAL A 141 3.31 -1.69 -34.99
CA VAL A 141 4.47 -1.13 -34.28
C VAL A 141 4.09 0.23 -33.66
N ASP A 142 3.43 1.10 -34.44
CA ASP A 142 2.95 2.41 -33.99
C ASP A 142 1.90 2.26 -32.86
N SER A 143 0.98 1.30 -32.99
CA SER A 143 -0.01 0.99 -31.94
C SER A 143 0.64 0.41 -30.68
N LEU A 144 1.68 -0.41 -30.82
CA LEU A 144 2.43 -0.98 -29.70
C LEU A 144 3.21 0.12 -28.96
N LYS A 145 3.84 1.04 -29.70
CA LYS A 145 4.53 2.23 -29.18
C LYS A 145 3.57 3.10 -28.37
N ALA A 146 2.44 3.50 -28.97
CA ALA A 146 1.43 4.32 -28.31
C ALA A 146 0.81 3.65 -27.07
N ALA A 147 0.65 2.32 -27.05
CA ALA A 147 0.21 1.59 -25.87
C ALA A 147 1.28 1.57 -24.76
N ASN A 148 2.55 1.42 -25.13
CA ASN A 148 3.66 1.37 -24.17
C ASN A 148 3.95 2.75 -23.54
N GLU A 149 3.88 3.83 -24.33
CA GLU A 149 3.98 5.21 -23.82
C GLU A 149 2.88 5.56 -22.78
N LYS A 150 1.68 4.98 -22.88
CA LYS A 150 0.65 5.13 -21.84
C LYS A 150 1.11 4.47 -20.53
N ILE A 151 1.64 3.25 -20.61
CA ILE A 151 2.11 2.49 -19.42
C ILE A 151 3.29 3.20 -18.78
N GLU A 152 4.22 3.73 -19.56
CA GLU A 152 5.35 4.55 -19.07
C GLU A 152 4.87 5.78 -18.29
N LYS A 153 3.91 6.54 -18.85
CA LYS A 153 3.29 7.69 -18.16
C LYS A 153 2.62 7.26 -16.84
N TRP A 154 1.86 6.16 -16.84
CA TRP A 154 1.24 5.62 -15.62
C TRP A 154 2.24 5.06 -14.60
N LEU A 155 3.39 4.54 -15.04
CA LEU A 155 4.47 4.07 -14.16
C LEU A 155 5.16 5.24 -13.45
N THR A 156 5.43 6.33 -14.17
CA THR A 156 5.95 7.58 -13.60
C THR A 156 4.94 8.21 -12.64
N GLU A 157 3.68 8.41 -13.07
CA GLU A 157 2.63 8.96 -12.21
C GLU A 157 2.37 8.09 -10.96
N ARG A 158 2.44 6.76 -11.10
CA ARG A 158 2.41 5.84 -9.96
C ARG A 158 3.59 6.10 -9.03
N SER A 159 4.81 6.21 -9.55
CA SER A 159 6.02 6.43 -8.75
C SER A 159 5.95 7.74 -7.97
N ASP A 160 5.48 8.83 -8.59
CA ASP A 160 5.28 10.13 -7.95
C ASP A 160 4.20 10.09 -6.83
N ASN A 161 3.15 9.28 -7.00
CA ASN A 161 2.06 9.15 -6.03
C ASN A 161 2.29 8.06 -4.95
N MET A 162 3.18 7.09 -5.18
CA MET A 162 3.42 5.95 -4.28
C MET A 162 3.75 6.36 -2.83
N PRO A 163 4.63 7.36 -2.55
CA PRO A 163 5.04 7.71 -1.18
C PRO A 163 3.90 8.13 -0.25
N GLN A 164 2.80 8.68 -0.78
CA GLN A 164 1.69 9.14 0.06
C GLN A 164 0.74 8.00 0.49
N THR A 165 0.55 6.95 -0.31
CA THR A 165 -0.59 6.03 -0.10
C THR A 165 -0.54 5.22 1.20
N LEU A 166 0.65 4.76 1.62
CA LEU A 166 0.84 3.93 2.82
C LEU A 166 0.92 4.75 4.12
N GLY A 167 -0.19 5.43 4.45
CA GLY A 167 -0.40 6.02 5.77
C GLY A 167 -0.91 7.45 5.79
N SER A 168 -0.82 8.21 4.69
CA SER A 168 -1.28 9.61 4.63
C SER A 168 -2.70 9.79 5.14
N LEU A 169 -3.66 8.93 4.74
CA LEU A 169 -5.04 9.01 5.22
C LEU A 169 -5.16 8.79 6.75
N ARG A 170 -4.28 7.99 7.37
CA ARG A 170 -4.26 7.86 8.84
C ARG A 170 -3.74 9.14 9.49
N THR A 171 -2.72 9.76 8.92
CA THR A 171 -2.17 11.05 9.39
C THR A 171 -3.15 12.19 9.16
N ALA A 172 -3.76 12.30 7.99
CA ALA A 172 -4.75 13.33 7.66
C ALA A 172 -6.00 13.24 8.54
N ARG A 173 -6.51 12.03 8.80
CA ARG A 173 -7.57 11.81 9.79
C ARG A 173 -7.16 12.28 11.19
N HIS A 174 -5.91 12.06 11.59
CA HIS A 174 -5.40 12.53 12.89
C HIS A 174 -5.26 14.06 12.93
N GLU A 175 -4.83 14.70 11.83
CA GLU A 175 -4.84 16.16 11.69
C GLU A 175 -6.27 16.73 11.79
N SER A 176 -7.26 16.11 11.13
CA SER A 176 -8.68 16.47 11.26
C SER A 176 -9.19 16.31 12.69
N ASP A 177 -8.89 15.20 13.36
CA ASP A 177 -9.26 14.95 14.77
C ASP A 177 -8.68 16.02 15.70
N LEU A 178 -7.42 16.43 15.49
CA LEU A 178 -6.76 17.49 16.27
C LEU A 178 -7.36 18.87 15.96
N ALA A 179 -7.62 19.20 14.70
CA ALA A 179 -8.24 20.46 14.30
C ALA A 179 -9.68 20.59 14.83
N TYR A 180 -10.46 19.51 14.80
CA TYR A 180 -11.79 19.45 15.38
C TYR A 180 -11.76 19.64 16.91
N GLN A 181 -10.87 18.92 17.61
CA GLN A 181 -10.70 19.11 19.05
C GLN A 181 -10.24 20.53 19.40
N TRP A 182 -9.39 21.14 18.59
CA TRP A 182 -8.95 22.52 18.78
C TRP A 182 -10.10 23.52 18.62
N LEU A 183 -10.90 23.40 17.55
CA LEU A 183 -12.09 24.21 17.33
C LEU A 183 -13.06 24.12 18.52
N VAL A 184 -13.40 22.90 18.97
CA VAL A 184 -14.30 22.69 20.11
C VAL A 184 -13.74 23.31 21.40
N ARG A 185 -12.43 23.20 21.65
CA ARG A 185 -11.78 23.86 22.80
C ARG A 185 -11.85 25.39 22.71
N VAL A 186 -11.62 25.98 21.54
CA VAL A 186 -11.66 27.43 21.34
C VAL A 186 -13.08 27.97 21.53
N VAL A 187 -14.10 27.32 20.95
CA VAL A 187 -15.50 27.72 21.12
C VAL A 187 -15.94 27.59 22.59
N ASN A 188 -15.67 26.45 23.23
CA ASN A 188 -16.05 26.23 24.63
C ASN A 188 -15.29 27.16 25.60
N ALA A 189 -14.07 27.59 25.29
CA ALA A 189 -13.34 28.55 26.10
C ALA A 189 -13.93 29.96 25.98
N LEU A 190 -14.37 30.37 24.78
CA LEU A 190 -15.01 31.66 24.56
C LEU A 190 -16.41 31.72 25.17
N ALA A 191 -17.15 30.59 25.16
CA ALA A 191 -18.42 30.41 25.86
C ALA A 191 -18.36 30.63 27.40
N VAL A 192 -17.17 30.84 27.98
CA VAL A 192 -16.92 31.06 29.41
C VAL A 192 -16.16 32.38 29.66
N VAL A 193 -15.69 33.05 28.60
CA VAL A 193 -14.81 34.24 28.68
C VAL A 193 -15.37 35.45 27.93
N ASP A 194 -16.34 35.26 27.04
CA ASP A 194 -16.96 36.29 26.20
C ASP A 194 -18.48 36.14 26.24
N ASP A 195 -19.12 36.71 27.28
CA ASP A 195 -20.57 36.65 27.51
C ASP A 195 -21.39 37.33 26.39
N ALA A 196 -20.75 38.11 25.51
CA ALA A 196 -21.39 38.72 24.34
C ALA A 196 -21.48 37.78 23.14
N LEU A 197 -20.80 36.63 23.17
CA LEU A 197 -20.72 35.69 22.05
C LEU A 197 -21.66 34.49 22.25
N ASP A 198 -22.84 34.52 21.63
CA ASP A 198 -23.78 33.39 21.71
C ASP A 198 -23.27 32.15 20.96
N THR A 199 -22.57 31.29 21.71
CA THR A 199 -22.05 30.00 21.28
C THR A 199 -23.03 28.85 21.52
N ALA A 200 -24.11 29.07 22.29
CA ALA A 200 -24.98 27.99 22.77
C ALA A 200 -25.72 27.25 21.64
N PRO A 201 -26.28 27.89 20.59
CA PRO A 201 -26.88 27.21 19.45
C PRO A 201 -25.93 26.24 18.75
N PHE A 202 -24.67 26.65 18.55
CA PHE A 202 -23.65 25.81 17.93
C PHE A 202 -23.24 24.65 18.84
N ILE A 203 -23.01 24.88 20.13
CA ILE A 203 -22.65 23.83 21.10
C ILE A 203 -23.78 22.78 21.21
N ILE A 204 -25.05 23.21 21.26
CA ILE A 204 -26.22 22.33 21.24
C ILE A 204 -26.30 21.53 19.94
N HIS A 205 -26.01 22.16 18.79
CA HIS A 205 -25.98 21.48 17.50
C HIS A 205 -24.85 20.44 17.41
N MET A 206 -23.63 20.78 17.84
CA MET A 206 -22.49 19.86 17.89
C MET A 206 -22.76 18.65 18.80
N ASN A 207 -23.37 18.86 19.97
CA ASN A 207 -23.77 17.76 20.86
C ASN A 207 -24.78 16.81 20.18
N LYS A 208 -25.74 17.33 19.40
CA LYS A 208 -26.67 16.51 18.59
C LYS A 208 -25.93 15.72 17.49
N VAL A 209 -24.99 16.34 16.78
CA VAL A 209 -24.20 15.67 15.71
C VAL A 209 -23.28 14.59 16.28
N VAL A 210 -22.61 14.85 17.41
CA VAL A 210 -21.78 13.86 18.13
C VAL A 210 -22.63 12.71 18.66
N HIS A 211 -23.83 12.97 19.21
CA HIS A 211 -24.75 11.93 19.65
C HIS A 211 -25.23 11.05 18.48
N ARG A 212 -25.60 11.67 17.34
CA ARG A 212 -25.98 10.95 16.11
C ARG A 212 -24.86 10.04 15.61
N ASN A 213 -23.61 10.54 15.59
CA ASN A 213 -22.46 9.76 15.16
C ASN A 213 -22.17 8.57 16.12
N LYS A 214 -22.19 8.82 17.44
CA LYS A 214 -21.98 7.77 18.46
C LYS A 214 -23.02 6.64 18.37
N THR A 215 -24.29 6.95 18.11
CA THR A 215 -25.34 5.94 17.97
C THR A 215 -25.30 5.23 16.62
N GLN A 216 -25.30 5.97 15.51
CA GLN A 216 -25.48 5.42 14.16
C GLN A 216 -24.20 4.90 13.48
N VAL A 217 -23.03 5.47 13.80
CA VAL A 217 -21.78 5.25 13.02
C VAL A 217 -20.72 4.47 13.79
N ILE A 218 -20.62 4.69 15.10
CA ILE A 218 -19.73 3.92 15.99
C ILE A 218 -20.40 2.62 16.44
N GLY A 219 -21.73 2.57 16.37
CA GLY A 219 -22.54 1.49 16.93
C GLY A 219 -22.65 1.65 18.44
N SER A 220 -23.72 2.28 18.91
CA SER A 220 -24.03 2.25 20.33
C SER A 220 -24.22 0.79 20.77
N LYS A 221 -23.30 0.27 21.59
CA LYS A 221 -23.56 -0.95 22.37
C LYS A 221 -24.91 -0.77 23.04
N LYS A 222 -25.91 -1.59 22.67
CA LYS A 222 -27.12 -1.70 23.48
C LYS A 222 -26.66 -2.05 24.89
N LYS A 223 -26.98 -1.20 25.87
CA LYS A 223 -27.09 -1.72 27.23
C LYS A 223 -28.15 -2.83 27.18
N LYS A 224 -27.90 -3.93 27.89
CA LYS A 224 -28.98 -4.85 28.25
C LYS A 224 -29.71 -4.19 29.43
N ASP A 225 -30.53 -3.18 29.14
CA ASP A 225 -31.38 -2.57 30.15
C ASP A 225 -32.47 -3.59 30.48
N GLY A 226 -32.23 -4.33 31.55
CA GLY A 226 -32.93 -5.54 31.98
C GLY A 226 -32.50 -5.98 33.38
N GLU A 227 -32.15 -5.00 34.21
CA GLU A 227 -31.84 -5.13 35.63
C GLU A 227 -32.30 -3.83 36.32
N ASP A 228 -32.95 -3.98 37.47
CA ASP A 228 -33.64 -2.89 38.20
C ASP A 228 -32.64 -2.01 38.99
N PRO A 229 -32.98 -0.76 39.38
CA PRO A 229 -32.02 0.14 40.00
C PRO A 229 -31.78 -0.19 41.48
N GLU A 230 -30.75 -1.01 41.76
CA GLU A 230 -30.23 -1.14 43.12
C GLU A 230 -29.81 0.22 43.71
N LYS A 231 -30.06 0.38 45.01
CA LYS A 231 -29.88 1.64 45.75
C LYS A 231 -28.42 2.10 45.83
N PRO A 232 -28.16 3.41 46.04
CA PRO A 232 -26.83 3.93 46.33
C PRO A 232 -26.17 3.19 47.50
N LYS A 233 -24.86 2.97 47.41
CA LYS A 233 -24.05 2.34 48.47
C LYS A 233 -23.15 3.43 49.08
N ASP A 234 -23.34 3.68 50.38
CA ASP A 234 -22.62 4.72 51.13
C ASP A 234 -21.09 4.47 51.24
N PRO A 235 -20.29 5.49 51.60
CA PRO A 235 -18.84 5.45 51.44
C PRO A 235 -18.12 4.45 52.35
N LYS A 236 -17.03 3.86 51.83
CA LYS A 236 -16.05 3.13 52.65
C LYS A 236 -15.24 4.10 53.50
N GLN A 237 -15.18 3.86 54.81
CA GLN A 237 -14.20 4.48 55.69
C GLN A 237 -12.76 4.04 55.31
N PRO A 238 -11.74 4.91 55.45
CA PRO A 238 -10.34 4.51 55.38
C PRO A 238 -9.95 3.62 56.57
N LYS A 239 -8.96 2.74 56.38
CA LYS A 239 -8.22 2.13 57.50
C LYS A 239 -6.84 2.78 57.61
N GLU A 240 -6.48 3.20 58.82
CA GLU A 240 -5.20 3.83 59.13
C GLU A 240 -4.05 2.80 59.21
N PRO A 241 -2.80 3.21 58.93
CA PRO A 241 -1.62 2.36 59.05
C PRO A 241 -1.03 2.35 60.48
N ASN A 242 -0.41 1.24 60.89
CA ASN A 242 0.39 1.14 62.11
C ASN A 242 1.64 0.24 61.89
N PRO A 243 2.70 0.28 62.73
CA PRO A 243 4.05 0.46 62.20
C PRO A 243 5.04 -0.69 62.49
N LYS A 244 6.21 -0.65 61.85
CA LYS A 244 7.37 -1.53 62.13
C LYS A 244 8.27 -0.97 63.24
N LYS A 245 8.89 -1.85 64.05
CA LYS A 245 10.28 -1.79 64.60
C LYS A 245 10.52 -2.88 65.69
N PRO A 246 11.74 -3.13 66.21
CA PRO A 246 13.10 -2.84 65.67
C PRO A 246 14.16 -3.97 65.86
N GLY A 247 15.22 -3.98 65.02
CA GLY A 247 16.54 -4.60 65.31
C GLY A 247 16.59 -6.14 65.30
N LYS A 248 17.74 -6.84 65.38
CA LYS A 248 19.21 -6.60 65.25
C LYS A 248 19.82 -8.04 65.17
N ASP A 249 21.03 -8.40 64.72
CA ASP A 249 22.29 -7.79 64.26
C ASP A 249 23.16 -8.89 63.58
N ASP A 250 24.28 -8.68 62.88
CA ASP A 250 24.90 -7.58 62.08
C ASP A 250 26.00 -8.26 61.18
N GLY A 251 26.81 -7.53 60.40
CA GLY A 251 27.97 -8.07 59.66
C GLY A 251 27.99 -7.79 58.15
N LYS A 252 29.18 -7.53 57.59
CA LYS A 252 29.41 -7.00 56.22
C LYS A 252 30.59 -7.74 55.56
N PRO A 253 30.87 -7.48 54.26
CA PRO A 253 30.24 -8.01 53.05
C PRO A 253 30.99 -9.24 52.48
N ASP A 254 30.52 -9.79 51.36
CA ASP A 254 31.45 -10.27 50.34
C ASP A 254 30.91 -9.92 48.93
N ILE A 255 31.81 -9.72 47.96
CA ILE A 255 31.51 -9.46 46.56
C ILE A 255 32.41 -10.36 45.71
N HIS A 256 31.85 -11.45 45.21
CA HIS A 256 32.47 -12.25 44.17
C HIS A 256 31.48 -12.56 43.04
N LEU A 257 31.64 -11.85 41.93
CA LEU A 257 31.54 -12.46 40.61
C LEU A 257 32.87 -13.21 40.37
N PRO A 258 32.87 -14.33 39.62
CA PRO A 258 32.91 -14.18 38.17
C PRO A 258 32.06 -15.19 37.37
N GLU A 259 31.80 -14.78 36.13
CA GLU A 259 31.74 -15.55 34.88
C GLU A 259 30.81 -16.78 34.72
N ASP A 260 30.17 -16.73 33.55
CA ASP A 260 29.24 -17.62 32.89
C ASP A 260 29.53 -19.13 32.97
N LYS A 261 28.45 -19.92 32.80
CA LYS A 261 28.53 -21.33 32.39
C LYS A 261 27.66 -21.61 31.17
N ASP A 262 28.31 -22.22 30.19
CA ASP A 262 27.87 -22.35 28.81
C ASP A 262 26.51 -22.99 28.54
N SER A 263 25.81 -22.37 27.59
CA SER A 263 25.62 -22.91 26.23
C SER A 263 25.57 -24.45 26.09
N LYS A 264 24.41 -25.01 25.72
CA LYS A 264 24.27 -26.47 25.54
C LYS A 264 23.66 -26.90 24.19
N LYS A 265 24.51 -26.95 23.16
CA LYS A 265 24.46 -27.85 21.98
C LYS A 265 25.89 -27.93 21.39
N PRO A 266 26.29 -28.99 20.63
CA PRO A 266 25.62 -29.48 19.42
C PRO A 266 25.49 -31.01 19.27
N ASP A 267 25.09 -31.45 18.08
CA ASP A 267 24.86 -32.82 17.55
C ASP A 267 26.19 -33.54 17.15
N PRO A 268 26.27 -34.67 16.38
CA PRO A 268 25.25 -35.61 15.88
C PRO A 268 25.63 -37.12 15.99
N LYS A 269 24.81 -38.05 15.43
CA LYS A 269 25.30 -39.27 14.73
C LYS A 269 24.27 -39.96 13.81
N THR A 270 24.75 -40.93 13.03
CA THR A 270 24.23 -41.41 11.72
C THR A 270 23.44 -42.76 11.75
N PRO A 271 22.78 -43.18 10.63
CA PRO A 271 21.69 -44.18 10.66
C PRO A 271 22.02 -45.62 10.19
N GLY A 272 21.09 -46.54 10.46
CA GLY A 272 20.96 -47.89 9.89
C GLY A 272 20.26 -48.85 10.87
N GLY A 273 19.45 -49.84 10.46
CA GLY A 273 18.87 -50.12 9.14
C GLY A 273 18.33 -51.56 9.02
N GLU A 274 17.17 -51.75 8.37
CA GLU A 274 16.52 -53.04 8.03
C GLU A 274 15.48 -52.79 6.91
N GLY A 275 15.28 -53.63 5.89
CA GLY A 275 16.14 -54.73 5.41
C GLY A 275 15.48 -55.58 4.31
N GLU A 276 15.93 -55.51 3.05
CA GLU A 276 15.64 -56.52 2.01
C GLU A 276 16.70 -56.57 0.88
N LYS A 277 16.95 -57.77 0.33
CA LYS A 277 17.98 -58.14 -0.69
C LYS A 277 17.77 -59.64 -1.05
N PRO A 278 18.43 -60.26 -2.06
CA PRO A 278 19.29 -59.78 -3.17
C PRO A 278 18.72 -60.24 -4.56
N LYS A 279 19.35 -60.19 -5.76
CA LYS A 279 20.75 -60.39 -6.20
C LYS A 279 21.11 -59.70 -7.55
N GLN A 280 22.42 -59.53 -7.74
CA GLN A 280 23.16 -59.25 -9.00
C GLN A 280 23.54 -60.59 -9.72
N PRO A 281 24.37 -60.68 -10.81
CA PRO A 281 25.34 -59.76 -11.44
C PRO A 281 25.00 -59.42 -12.92
N GLY A 282 25.69 -58.63 -13.74
CA GLY A 282 27.01 -57.94 -13.80
C GLY A 282 27.07 -57.24 -15.20
N GLY A 283 28.15 -56.67 -15.74
CA GLY A 283 29.52 -56.45 -15.26
C GLY A 283 30.52 -56.43 -16.45
N SER A 284 30.93 -55.24 -16.94
CA SER A 284 32.06 -55.06 -17.88
C SER A 284 32.58 -53.60 -17.91
N GLN A 285 33.73 -53.35 -18.54
CA GLN A 285 34.54 -52.11 -18.49
C GLN A 285 34.62 -51.38 -19.86
N GLY A 286 35.07 -50.12 -19.84
CA GLY A 286 35.41 -49.31 -21.03
C GLY A 286 35.16 -47.81 -20.81
N SER A 287 36.06 -47.05 -20.17
CA SER A 287 37.23 -46.36 -20.76
C SER A 287 36.89 -45.01 -21.45
N GLY A 288 37.49 -43.92 -20.96
CA GLY A 288 37.53 -42.58 -21.63
C GLY A 288 38.67 -42.49 -22.68
N PRO A 289 39.20 -41.30 -23.04
CA PRO A 289 39.09 -39.95 -22.43
C PRO A 289 38.12 -39.02 -23.24
N ASP A 290 37.69 -37.82 -22.83
CA ASP A 290 38.33 -36.64 -22.20
C ASP A 290 39.22 -35.80 -23.15
N ILE A 291 38.77 -34.57 -23.49
CA ILE A 291 39.49 -33.58 -24.30
C ILE A 291 39.14 -32.18 -23.77
N THR A 292 40.17 -31.44 -23.34
CA THR A 292 40.07 -30.06 -22.83
C THR A 292 40.14 -29.01 -23.93
N LEU A 293 39.51 -27.85 -23.69
CA LEU A 293 39.72 -26.62 -24.45
C LEU A 293 41.13 -26.04 -24.19
N PRO A 294 41.77 -25.42 -25.20
CA PRO A 294 42.75 -24.35 -25.01
C PRO A 294 42.08 -22.97 -24.99
N GLU A 295 42.71 -22.00 -24.34
CA GLU A 295 42.41 -20.57 -24.46
C GLU A 295 43.32 -19.92 -25.51
N GLU A 296 42.76 -19.06 -26.38
CA GLU A 296 43.34 -17.80 -26.88
C GLU A 296 42.21 -16.91 -27.45
#